data_AF-A0A9W8JGF9-F1
#
_entry.id   AF-A0A9W8JGF9-F1
#
_cell.length_a   1.000
_cell.length_b   1.000
_cell.length_c   1.000
_cell.angle_alpha   90.00
_cell.angle_beta   90.00
_cell.angle_gamma   90.00
#
_symmetry.space_group_name_H-M   'P 1'
#
loop_
_entity.id
_entity.type
_entity.pdbx_description
1 polymer ?
#
loop_
_entity_poly.entity_id
_entity_poly.type
_entity_poly.pdbx_seq_one_letter_code
_entity_poly.pdbx_strand_id
1 'polypeptide(L)'
;MGSLIAWVAQDVWAMSVLNPSALERRRLGWDKDYTKHLAQISTMQDITAKWAQEIQQHATAREAMRKERADWDKERAQWQSDRREHERMQEEQMKLELERKRRELEKEKEEEEKKKVGLKWQDPQPDQHCLRFGARRYTAKLEHIPAGYNRVRACRETQAWVNGKWAAPTDCDDRGPLGGIYGAWIVDWEEGPCRPFFQDFKDKGCTAEGSGKRVCVLRFE
;
A
#
# COMPACT_ATOMS: atom_id res chain seq x y z
N MET A 1 -120.56 13.88 -31.04
CA MET A 1 -120.21 14.40 -32.37
C MET A 1 -119.46 15.71 -32.20
N GLY A 2 -118.29 15.83 -32.85
CA GLY A 2 -117.65 17.11 -33.16
C GLY A 2 -116.68 17.67 -32.12
N SER A 3 -115.55 18.20 -32.61
CA SER A 3 -114.68 19.18 -31.93
C SER A 3 -113.36 18.76 -31.28
N LEU A 4 -112.73 17.64 -31.67
CA LEU A 4 -111.31 17.39 -31.32
C LEU A 4 -110.39 16.99 -32.49
N ILE A 5 -110.86 17.03 -33.74
CA ILE A 5 -110.04 16.66 -34.92
C ILE A 5 -109.51 17.90 -35.67
N ALA A 6 -109.92 19.11 -35.30
CA ALA A 6 -109.63 20.31 -36.08
C ALA A 6 -108.23 20.93 -35.88
N TRP A 7 -107.46 20.53 -34.85
CA TRP A 7 -106.14 21.12 -34.58
C TRP A 7 -104.95 20.31 -35.13
N VAL A 8 -105.10 19.02 -35.39
CA VAL A 8 -104.00 18.20 -35.95
C VAL A 8 -103.87 18.39 -37.46
N ALA A 9 -104.92 18.86 -38.14
CA ALA A 9 -104.91 19.02 -39.60
C ALA A 9 -104.17 20.28 -40.08
N GLN A 10 -103.88 21.26 -39.22
CA GLN A 10 -103.13 22.47 -39.61
C GLN A 10 -101.60 22.29 -39.57
N ASP A 11 -101.07 21.32 -38.80
CA ASP A 11 -99.62 21.08 -38.74
C ASP A 11 -99.12 20.05 -39.76
N VAL A 12 -100.00 19.21 -40.32
CA VAL A 12 -99.60 18.18 -41.31
C VAL A 12 -99.37 18.78 -42.71
N TRP A 13 -99.94 19.96 -43.01
CA TRP A 13 -99.78 20.63 -44.31
C TRP A 13 -98.55 21.55 -44.41
N ALA A 14 -97.83 21.82 -43.32
CA ALA A 14 -96.59 22.60 -43.35
C ALA A 14 -95.35 21.75 -43.74
N MET A 15 -95.47 20.43 -43.83
CA MET A 15 -94.34 19.54 -44.14
C MET A 15 -94.33 18.95 -45.56
N SER A 16 -95.33 19.24 -46.40
CA SER A 16 -95.53 18.53 -47.68
C SER A 16 -95.63 19.40 -48.94
N VAL A 17 -95.10 20.63 -48.94
CA VAL A 17 -94.79 21.37 -50.18
C VAL A 17 -93.38 21.95 -50.10
N LEU A 18 -92.39 21.08 -49.92
CA LEU A 18 -91.05 21.40 -50.35
C LEU A 18 -91.04 21.28 -51.87
N ASN A 19 -90.91 22.42 -52.53
CA ASN A 19 -90.67 22.54 -53.97
C ASN A 19 -89.71 21.41 -54.40
N PRO A 20 -90.00 20.58 -55.43
CA PRO A 20 -89.17 19.42 -55.80
C PRO A 20 -87.68 19.79 -55.97
N SER A 21 -87.41 21.02 -56.39
CA SER A 21 -86.08 21.64 -56.46
C SER A 21 -85.34 21.82 -55.10
N ALA A 22 -86.04 21.85 -53.97
CA ALA A 22 -85.48 21.98 -52.62
C ALA A 22 -85.12 20.61 -52.01
N LEU A 23 -85.79 19.54 -52.40
CA LEU A 23 -85.44 18.17 -52.02
C LEU A 23 -84.21 17.68 -52.79
N GLU A 24 -84.14 17.97 -54.09
CA GLU A 24 -82.97 17.66 -54.92
C GLU A 24 -81.71 18.39 -54.45
N ARG A 25 -81.81 19.69 -54.10
CA ARG A 25 -80.69 20.44 -53.51
C ARG A 25 -80.16 19.84 -52.22
N ARG A 26 -81.06 19.31 -51.37
CA ARG A 26 -80.66 18.60 -50.16
C ARG A 26 -79.94 17.30 -50.53
N ARG A 27 -80.52 16.46 -51.38
CA ARG A 27 -79.88 15.19 -51.80
C ARG A 27 -78.47 15.43 -52.34
N LEU A 28 -78.29 16.41 -53.22
CA LEU A 28 -76.98 16.80 -53.74
C LEU A 28 -76.01 17.28 -52.66
N GLY A 29 -76.51 18.01 -51.65
CA GLY A 29 -75.72 18.39 -50.48
C GLY A 29 -75.27 17.19 -49.65
N TRP A 30 -76.18 16.26 -49.38
CA TRP A 30 -75.90 15.01 -48.66
C TRP A 30 -74.91 14.12 -49.43
N ASP A 31 -75.04 13.99 -50.75
CA ASP A 31 -74.10 13.22 -51.57
C ASP A 31 -72.69 13.82 -51.54
N LYS A 32 -72.59 15.16 -51.58
CA LYS A 32 -71.31 15.87 -51.48
C LYS A 32 -70.66 15.69 -50.11
N ASP A 33 -71.42 15.72 -49.03
CA ASP A 33 -70.87 15.56 -47.69
C ASP A 33 -70.55 14.08 -47.37
N TYR A 34 -71.36 13.16 -47.89
CA TYR A 34 -71.10 11.72 -47.81
C TYR A 34 -69.79 11.34 -48.52
N THR A 35 -69.55 11.86 -49.73
CA THR A 35 -68.29 11.61 -50.46
C THR A 35 -67.07 12.20 -49.76
N LYS A 36 -67.17 13.40 -49.17
CA LYS A 36 -66.10 13.95 -48.32
C LYS A 36 -65.83 13.07 -47.11
N HIS A 37 -66.87 12.60 -46.43
CA HIS A 37 -66.74 11.76 -45.25
C HIS A 37 -66.09 10.41 -45.60
N LEU A 38 -66.47 9.80 -46.73
CA LEU A 38 -65.80 8.60 -47.24
C LEU A 38 -64.33 8.85 -47.54
N ALA A 39 -63.98 9.99 -48.16
CA ALA A 39 -62.59 10.36 -48.40
C ALA A 39 -61.80 10.58 -47.09
N GLN A 40 -62.44 11.12 -46.05
CA GLN A 40 -61.83 11.24 -44.72
C GLN A 40 -61.64 9.89 -44.03
N ILE A 41 -62.59 8.97 -44.18
CA ILE A 41 -62.44 7.60 -43.66
C ILE A 41 -61.28 6.90 -44.36
N SER A 42 -61.16 7.02 -45.69
CA SER A 42 -60.06 6.39 -46.42
C SER A 42 -58.70 6.95 -46.00
N THR A 43 -58.57 8.27 -45.81
CA THR A 43 -57.30 8.85 -45.32
C THR A 43 -56.99 8.41 -43.89
N MET A 44 -57.99 8.31 -43.01
CA MET A 44 -57.79 7.77 -41.66
C MET A 44 -57.35 6.31 -41.68
N GLN A 45 -57.91 5.49 -42.57
CA GLN A 45 -57.48 4.10 -42.75
C GLN A 45 -56.03 4.02 -43.22
N ASP A 46 -55.62 4.84 -44.19
CA ASP A 46 -54.24 4.90 -44.67
C ASP A 46 -53.26 5.30 -43.56
N ILE A 47 -53.65 6.29 -42.75
CA ILE A 47 -52.86 6.72 -41.58
C ILE A 47 -52.72 5.55 -40.60
N THR A 48 -53.81 4.88 -40.24
CA THR A 48 -53.74 3.73 -39.32
C THR A 48 -52.89 2.59 -39.84
N ALA A 49 -52.91 2.33 -41.15
CA ALA A 49 -52.07 1.31 -41.77
C ALA A 49 -50.58 1.67 -41.69
N LYS A 50 -50.22 2.94 -41.91
CA LYS A 50 -48.84 3.43 -41.75
C LYS A 50 -48.36 3.30 -40.31
N TRP A 51 -49.16 3.73 -39.34
CA TRP A 51 -48.82 3.58 -37.92
C TRP A 51 -48.65 2.12 -37.52
N ALA A 52 -49.51 1.21 -38.02
CA ALA A 52 -49.36 -0.22 -37.75
C ALA A 52 -48.02 -0.76 -38.27
N GLN A 53 -47.59 -0.33 -39.46
CA GLN A 53 -46.29 -0.72 -40.02
C GLN A 53 -45.12 -0.15 -39.20
N GLU A 54 -45.18 1.12 -38.80
CA GLU A 54 -44.14 1.74 -37.97
C GLU A 54 -44.02 1.06 -36.60
N ILE A 55 -45.15 0.70 -35.98
CA ILE A 55 -45.16 -0.04 -34.70
C ILE A 55 -44.48 -1.39 -34.86
N GLN A 56 -44.74 -2.11 -35.95
CA GLN A 56 -44.07 -3.39 -36.23
C GLN A 56 -42.57 -3.22 -36.42
N GLN A 57 -42.14 -2.20 -37.17
CA GLN A 57 -40.71 -1.90 -37.37
C GLN A 57 -40.02 -1.53 -36.04
N HIS A 58 -40.67 -0.72 -35.20
CA HIS A 58 -40.15 -0.40 -33.88
C HIS A 58 -40.11 -1.61 -32.94
N ALA A 59 -41.10 -2.50 -33.02
CA ALA A 59 -41.12 -3.71 -32.22
C ALA A 59 -39.95 -4.65 -32.58
N THR A 60 -39.73 -4.91 -33.86
CA THR A 60 -38.62 -5.75 -34.33
C THR A 60 -37.26 -5.13 -34.00
N ALA A 61 -37.10 -3.81 -34.17
CA ALA A 61 -35.89 -3.10 -33.79
C ALA A 61 -35.62 -3.20 -32.27
N ARG A 62 -36.65 -3.10 -31.43
CA ARG A 62 -36.52 -3.26 -29.98
C ARG A 62 -36.14 -4.67 -29.58
N GLU A 63 -36.67 -5.69 -30.25
CA GLU A 63 -36.29 -7.08 -30.02
C GLU A 63 -34.84 -7.34 -30.41
N ALA A 64 -34.38 -6.80 -31.54
CA ALA A 64 -32.97 -6.87 -31.95
C ALA A 64 -32.06 -6.23 -30.89
N MET A 65 -32.36 -5.00 -30.47
CA MET A 65 -31.61 -4.31 -29.41
C MET A 65 -31.61 -5.07 -28.08
N ARG A 66 -32.70 -5.76 -27.72
CA ARG A 66 -32.76 -6.59 -26.51
C ARG A 66 -31.83 -7.80 -26.61
N LYS A 67 -31.79 -8.47 -27.76
CA LYS A 67 -30.89 -9.61 -27.99
C LYS A 67 -29.44 -9.17 -27.92
N GLU A 68 -29.07 -8.11 -28.62
CA GLU A 68 -27.72 -7.54 -28.57
C GLU A 68 -27.33 -7.19 -27.14
N ARG A 69 -28.19 -6.49 -26.39
CA ARG A 69 -27.91 -6.15 -24.99
C ARG A 69 -27.72 -7.38 -24.12
N ALA A 70 -28.52 -8.43 -24.31
CA ALA A 70 -28.37 -9.68 -23.58
C ALA A 70 -27.04 -10.38 -23.90
N ASP A 71 -26.57 -10.31 -25.14
CA ASP A 71 -25.28 -10.88 -25.52
C ASP A 71 -24.12 -10.05 -24.95
N TRP A 72 -24.20 -8.73 -24.99
CA TRP A 72 -23.27 -7.82 -24.31
C TRP A 72 -23.23 -8.03 -22.78
N ASP A 73 -24.37 -8.37 -22.16
CA ASP A 73 -24.43 -8.67 -20.73
C ASP A 73 -23.74 -9.98 -20.39
N LYS A 74 -23.91 -11.02 -21.22
CA LYS A 74 -23.19 -12.30 -21.07
C LYS A 74 -21.69 -12.10 -21.24
N GLU A 75 -21.28 -11.36 -22.27
CA GLU A 75 -19.87 -11.10 -22.53
C GLU A 75 -19.24 -10.34 -21.35
N ARG A 76 -19.90 -9.27 -20.87
CA ARG A 76 -19.43 -8.55 -19.67
C ARG A 76 -19.35 -9.43 -18.43
N ALA A 77 -20.28 -10.34 -18.24
CA ALA A 77 -20.24 -11.28 -17.13
C ALA A 77 -19.04 -12.24 -17.24
N GLN A 78 -18.73 -12.73 -18.44
CA GLN A 78 -17.54 -13.54 -18.72
C GLN A 78 -16.26 -12.74 -18.44
N TRP A 79 -16.13 -11.54 -19.01
CA TRP A 79 -14.99 -10.65 -18.75
C TRP A 79 -14.79 -10.37 -17.26
N GLN A 80 -15.86 -10.16 -16.50
CA GLN A 80 -15.77 -9.97 -15.05
C GLN A 80 -15.31 -11.23 -14.31
N SER A 81 -15.76 -12.42 -14.74
CA SER A 81 -15.33 -13.69 -14.17
C SER A 81 -13.83 -13.93 -14.43
N ASP A 82 -13.40 -13.77 -15.68
CA ASP A 82 -12.02 -13.96 -16.10
C ASP A 82 -11.09 -12.98 -15.38
N ARG A 83 -11.52 -11.72 -15.22
CA ARG A 83 -10.75 -10.72 -14.47
C ARG A 83 -10.58 -11.12 -13.00
N ARG A 84 -11.63 -11.61 -12.35
CA ARG A 84 -11.55 -12.11 -10.96
C ARG A 84 -10.66 -13.34 -10.85
N GLU A 85 -10.68 -14.22 -11.84
CA GLU A 85 -9.78 -15.37 -11.87
C GLU A 85 -8.33 -14.94 -12.05
N HIS A 86 -8.07 -14.00 -12.95
CA HIS A 86 -6.75 -13.43 -13.12
C HIS A 86 -6.23 -12.70 -11.87
N GLU A 87 -7.08 -11.89 -11.21
CA GLU A 87 -6.78 -11.25 -9.94
C GLU A 87 -6.42 -12.29 -8.86
N ARG A 88 -7.18 -13.38 -8.73
CA ARG A 88 -6.87 -14.49 -7.80
C ARG A 88 -5.52 -15.14 -8.11
N MET A 89 -5.24 -15.44 -9.36
CA MET A 89 -3.96 -16.03 -9.78
C MET A 89 -2.79 -15.10 -9.48
N GLN A 90 -2.95 -13.79 -9.71
CA GLN A 90 -1.94 -12.79 -9.37
C GLN A 90 -1.72 -12.70 -7.86
N GLU A 91 -2.78 -12.69 -7.05
CA GLU A 91 -2.68 -12.68 -5.59
C GLU A 91 -1.96 -13.91 -5.06
N GLU A 92 -2.26 -15.10 -5.59
CA GLU A 92 -1.57 -16.34 -5.22
C GLU A 92 -0.08 -16.31 -5.60
N GLN A 93 0.25 -15.82 -6.80
CA GLN A 93 1.64 -15.65 -7.22
C GLN A 93 2.39 -14.66 -6.32
N MET A 94 1.78 -13.51 -6.03
CA MET A 94 2.36 -12.51 -5.12
C MET A 94 2.58 -13.07 -3.72
N LYS A 95 1.64 -13.88 -3.21
CA LYS A 95 1.76 -14.54 -1.90
C LYS A 95 2.92 -15.55 -1.88
N LEU A 96 3.07 -16.33 -2.95
CA LEU A 96 4.17 -17.30 -3.08
C LEU A 96 5.54 -16.58 -3.16
N GLU A 97 5.62 -15.49 -3.92
CA GLU A 97 6.84 -14.68 -4.01
C GLU A 97 7.21 -14.06 -2.66
N LEU A 98 6.23 -13.53 -1.95
CA LEU A 98 6.43 -12.96 -0.61
C LEU A 98 6.90 -14.03 0.39
N GLU A 99 6.32 -15.23 0.35
CA GLU A 99 6.75 -16.34 1.18
C GLU A 99 8.19 -16.77 0.86
N ARG A 100 8.55 -16.83 -0.42
CA ARG A 100 9.93 -17.11 -0.85
C ARG A 100 10.90 -16.05 -0.31
N LYS A 101 10.58 -14.77 -0.48
CA LYS A 101 11.37 -13.66 0.07
C LYS A 101 11.51 -13.74 1.59
N ARG A 102 10.44 -14.09 2.31
CA ARG A 102 10.49 -14.28 3.77
C ARG A 102 11.47 -15.40 4.16
N ARG A 103 11.43 -16.54 3.47
CA ARG A 103 12.35 -17.66 3.71
C ARG A 103 13.80 -17.31 3.37
N GLU A 104 14.03 -16.53 2.31
CA GLU A 104 15.36 -16.03 1.94
C GLU A 104 15.90 -15.07 3.02
N LEU A 105 15.08 -14.13 3.49
CA LEU A 105 15.44 -13.22 4.60
C LEU A 105 15.70 -13.96 5.91
N GLU A 106 14.93 -15.00 6.24
CA GLU A 106 15.18 -15.83 7.42
C GLU A 106 16.51 -16.57 7.33
N LYS A 107 16.83 -17.13 6.15
CA LYS A 107 18.13 -17.75 5.89
C LYS A 107 19.28 -16.75 6.00
N GLU A 108 19.12 -15.55 5.43
CA GLU A 108 20.14 -14.50 5.50
C GLU A 108 20.41 -14.08 6.96
N LYS A 109 19.35 -13.92 7.76
CA LYS A 109 19.47 -13.65 9.20
C LYS A 109 20.17 -14.78 9.94
N GLU A 110 19.80 -16.03 9.69
CA GLU A 110 20.45 -17.19 10.31
C GLU A 110 21.94 -17.29 9.92
N GLU A 111 22.28 -17.01 8.67
CA GLU A 111 23.67 -16.92 8.21
C GLU A 111 24.43 -15.77 8.88
N GLU A 112 23.79 -14.62 9.06
CA GLU A 112 24.38 -13.48 9.77
C GLU A 112 24.62 -13.82 11.25
N GLU A 113 23.67 -14.46 11.92
CA GLU A 113 23.82 -14.93 13.31
C GLU A 113 24.94 -15.98 13.43
N LYS A 114 25.00 -16.95 12.50
CA LYS A 114 26.11 -17.92 12.42
C LYS A 114 27.46 -17.23 12.24
N LYS A 115 27.52 -16.21 11.38
CA LYS A 115 28.73 -15.37 11.18
C LYS A 115 29.10 -14.61 12.46
N LYS A 116 28.12 -14.16 13.27
CA LYS A 116 28.35 -13.49 14.56
C LYS A 116 28.87 -14.44 15.64
N VAL A 117 28.31 -15.64 15.78
CA VAL A 117 28.72 -16.61 16.83
C VAL A 117 30.17 -17.09 16.66
N GLY A 118 30.70 -17.05 15.44
CA GLY A 118 32.11 -17.39 15.18
C GLY A 118 33.11 -16.41 15.77
N LEU A 119 32.72 -15.14 15.96
CA LEU A 119 33.62 -14.08 16.39
C LEU A 119 33.98 -14.23 17.87
N LYS A 120 35.26 -14.42 18.15
CA LYS A 120 35.79 -14.49 19.52
C LYS A 120 37.02 -13.62 19.67
N TRP A 121 37.08 -12.91 20.79
CA TRP A 121 38.29 -12.20 21.20
C TRP A 121 39.29 -13.18 21.80
N GLN A 122 40.57 -13.03 21.46
CA GLN A 122 41.65 -13.62 22.22
C GLN A 122 41.70 -12.99 23.64
N ASP A 123 42.38 -13.64 24.59
CA ASP A 123 42.56 -13.11 25.94
C ASP A 123 43.17 -11.69 25.92
N PRO A 124 42.45 -10.68 26.44
CA PRO A 124 42.92 -9.30 26.42
C PRO A 124 44.25 -9.13 27.15
N GLN A 125 45.25 -8.62 26.44
CA GLN A 125 46.58 -8.36 26.98
C GLN A 125 46.68 -6.92 27.48
N PRO A 126 47.10 -6.70 28.75
CA PRO A 126 47.36 -5.36 29.25
C PRO A 126 48.62 -4.78 28.59
N ASP A 127 48.58 -3.49 28.27
CA ASP A 127 49.73 -2.76 27.77
C ASP A 127 50.81 -2.62 28.87
N GLN A 128 52.08 -2.47 28.49
CA GLN A 128 53.17 -2.41 29.47
C GLN A 128 53.04 -1.19 30.38
N HIS A 129 52.64 -0.06 29.82
CA HIS A 129 52.50 1.21 30.53
C HIS A 129 51.05 1.52 30.89
N CYS A 130 50.87 2.19 32.03
CA CYS A 130 49.59 2.77 32.41
C CYS A 130 49.37 4.08 31.64
N LEU A 131 48.15 4.30 31.15
CA LEU A 131 47.81 5.53 30.45
C LEU A 131 47.63 6.70 31.43
N ARG A 132 47.01 6.42 32.57
CA ARG A 132 46.74 7.38 33.65
C ARG A 132 46.55 6.64 34.97
N PHE A 133 46.45 7.39 36.07
CA PHE A 133 46.13 6.81 37.39
C PHE A 133 44.86 5.95 37.29
N GLY A 134 44.98 4.68 37.66
CA GLY A 134 43.88 3.72 37.65
C GLY A 134 43.34 3.38 36.26
N ALA A 135 44.04 3.70 35.16
CA ALA A 135 43.62 3.26 33.83
C ALA A 135 44.75 2.72 32.95
N ARG A 136 44.48 1.58 32.31
CA ARG A 136 45.38 0.94 31.35
C ARG A 136 44.66 0.62 30.06
N ARG A 137 45.46 0.48 29.01
CA ARG A 137 44.99 0.01 27.73
C ARG A 137 45.08 -1.52 27.70
N TYR A 138 44.01 -2.18 27.32
CA TYR A 138 44.00 -3.59 26.96
C TYR A 138 43.89 -3.71 25.45
N THR A 139 44.59 -4.69 24.88
CA THR A 139 44.50 -4.99 23.45
C THR A 139 44.23 -6.48 23.26
N ALA A 140 43.39 -6.82 22.29
CA ALA A 140 43.05 -8.20 21.97
C ALA A 140 42.85 -8.34 20.47
N LYS A 141 43.23 -9.49 19.93
CA LYS A 141 43.00 -9.84 18.53
C LYS A 141 41.62 -10.49 18.38
N LEU A 142 40.87 -10.10 17.36
CA LEU A 142 39.62 -10.77 17.00
C LEU A 142 39.93 -11.96 16.08
N GLU A 143 39.52 -13.15 16.48
CA GLU A 143 39.72 -14.39 15.72
C GLU A 143 38.44 -14.84 15.02
N HIS A 144 38.61 -15.72 14.03
CA HIS A 144 37.54 -16.37 13.26
C HIS A 144 36.58 -15.42 12.50
N ILE A 145 37.11 -14.33 11.96
CA ILE A 145 36.33 -13.42 11.12
C ILE A 145 36.00 -14.12 9.79
N PRO A 146 34.71 -14.28 9.44
CA PRO A 146 34.32 -14.88 8.16
C PRO A 146 34.90 -14.09 6.98
N ALA A 147 35.37 -14.80 5.95
CA ALA A 147 35.87 -14.17 4.73
C ALA A 147 34.79 -13.29 4.09
N GLY A 148 35.12 -12.02 3.80
CA GLY A 148 34.18 -11.05 3.21
C GLY A 148 33.34 -10.24 4.20
N TYR A 149 33.38 -10.54 5.50
CA TYR A 149 32.72 -9.70 6.52
C TYR A 149 33.53 -8.43 6.78
N ASN A 150 32.86 -7.31 7.08
CA ASN A 150 33.53 -6.06 7.40
C ASN A 150 34.21 -6.17 8.77
N ARG A 151 35.55 -6.23 8.77
CA ARG A 151 36.39 -6.43 9.97
C ARG A 151 36.15 -5.35 11.02
N VAL A 152 36.09 -4.08 10.61
CA VAL A 152 35.89 -2.94 11.52
C VAL A 152 34.51 -2.99 12.17
N ARG A 153 33.47 -3.39 11.41
CA ARG A 153 32.12 -3.59 11.95
C ARG A 153 32.09 -4.69 13.00
N ALA A 154 32.73 -5.84 12.71
CA ALA A 154 32.85 -6.94 13.67
C ALA A 154 33.52 -6.50 14.98
N CYS A 155 34.59 -5.72 14.90
CA CYS A 155 35.30 -5.22 16.08
C CYS A 155 34.40 -4.34 16.97
N ARG A 156 33.64 -3.41 16.40
CA ARG A 156 32.77 -2.51 17.18
C ARG A 156 31.55 -3.21 17.80
N GLU A 157 31.00 -4.21 17.10
CA GLU A 157 29.81 -4.94 17.56
C GLU A 157 30.15 -6.03 18.59
N THR A 158 31.36 -6.59 18.58
CA THR A 158 31.75 -7.71 19.46
C THR A 158 32.24 -7.22 20.81
N GLN A 159 31.53 -7.56 21.88
CA GLN A 159 31.95 -7.26 23.25
C GLN A 159 33.01 -8.26 23.74
N ALA A 160 33.98 -7.79 24.52
CA ALA A 160 34.99 -8.62 25.18
C ALA A 160 34.80 -8.60 26.70
N TRP A 161 35.18 -9.69 27.35
CA TRP A 161 35.29 -9.75 28.80
C TRP A 161 36.63 -9.16 29.23
N VAL A 162 36.64 -7.94 29.75
CA VAL A 162 37.86 -7.22 30.14
C VAL A 162 37.75 -6.80 31.60
N ASN A 163 38.69 -7.24 32.43
CA ASN A 163 38.80 -6.91 33.85
C ASN A 163 37.45 -6.98 34.61
N GLY A 164 36.74 -8.11 34.50
CA GLY A 164 35.49 -8.37 35.23
C GLY A 164 34.20 -7.80 34.63
N LYS A 165 34.25 -7.15 33.45
CA LYS A 165 33.07 -6.57 32.80
C LYS A 165 33.06 -6.82 31.28
N TRP A 166 31.87 -6.99 30.71
CA TRP A 166 31.67 -6.97 29.26
C TRP A 166 31.77 -5.53 28.74
N ALA A 167 32.74 -5.26 27.88
CA ALA A 167 32.97 -3.94 27.29
C ALA A 167 33.19 -4.04 25.77
N ALA A 168 32.60 -3.10 25.03
CA ALA A 168 32.92 -2.90 23.62
C ALA A 168 34.25 -2.15 23.47
N PRO A 169 35.05 -2.44 22.43
CA PRO A 169 36.32 -1.76 22.22
C PRO A 169 36.12 -0.27 21.97
N THR A 170 37.01 0.54 22.54
CA THR A 170 37.07 2.00 22.33
C THR A 170 37.62 2.32 20.94
N ASP A 171 38.59 1.52 20.49
CA ASP A 171 39.24 1.69 19.19
C ASP A 171 39.48 0.34 18.50
N CYS A 172 39.52 0.37 17.18
CA CYS A 172 39.65 -0.81 16.31
C CYS A 172 40.73 -0.58 15.26
N ASP A 173 41.85 -1.30 15.37
CA ASP A 173 43.02 -1.18 14.51
C ASP A 173 43.09 -2.37 13.53
N ASP A 174 42.90 -2.12 12.23
CA ASP A 174 43.02 -3.15 11.18
C ASP A 174 44.48 -3.21 10.69
N ARG A 175 45.21 -4.22 11.15
CA ARG A 175 46.61 -4.46 10.76
C ARG A 175 46.74 -5.25 9.45
N GLY A 176 45.67 -5.31 8.66
CA GLY A 176 45.66 -5.86 7.31
C GLY A 176 45.43 -7.38 7.25
N PRO A 177 45.63 -8.00 6.07
CA PRO A 177 45.20 -9.38 5.79
C PRO A 177 45.85 -10.44 6.67
N LEU A 178 47.13 -10.25 7.02
CA LEU A 178 47.92 -11.19 7.83
C LEU A 178 47.93 -10.82 9.32
N GLY A 179 47.76 -9.53 9.64
CA GLY A 179 47.79 -9.01 11.01
C GLY A 179 46.49 -9.24 11.79
N GLY A 180 45.35 -9.28 11.09
CA GLY A 180 44.02 -9.31 11.73
C GLY A 180 43.63 -7.95 12.29
N ILE A 181 42.46 -7.90 12.95
CA ILE A 181 41.97 -6.68 13.61
C ILE A 181 42.19 -6.78 15.12
N TYR A 182 42.63 -5.67 15.71
CA TYR A 182 42.85 -5.53 17.14
C TYR A 182 41.82 -4.56 17.73
N GLY A 183 41.17 -4.98 18.80
CA GLY A 183 40.39 -4.09 19.65
C GLY A 183 41.27 -3.50 20.74
N ALA A 184 41.05 -2.23 21.07
CA ALA A 184 41.65 -1.58 22.22
C ALA A 184 40.56 -1.10 23.18
N TRP A 185 40.73 -1.40 24.46
CA TRP A 185 39.87 -0.95 25.56
C TRP A 185 40.67 -0.08 26.50
N ILE A 186 40.14 1.09 26.86
CA ILE A 186 40.68 1.89 27.95
C ILE A 186 39.87 1.53 29.19
N VAL A 187 40.46 0.75 30.09
CA VAL A 187 39.83 0.31 31.33
C VAL A 187 40.25 1.27 32.42
N ASP A 188 39.30 1.87 33.13
CA ASP A 188 39.55 2.77 34.27
C ASP A 188 38.96 2.25 35.59
N TRP A 189 38.48 1.01 35.60
CA TRP A 189 37.96 0.32 36.79
C TRP A 189 38.92 -0.76 37.27
N GLU A 190 39.10 -0.83 38.60
CA GLU A 190 39.80 -1.91 39.32
C GLU A 190 41.22 -2.24 38.81
N GLU A 191 41.95 -1.23 38.36
CA GLU A 191 43.36 -1.34 37.96
C GLU A 191 44.28 -1.17 39.18
N GLY A 192 44.35 -2.21 40.00
CA GLY A 192 45.29 -2.32 41.12
C GLY A 192 46.76 -1.99 40.79
N PRO A 193 47.32 -2.42 39.64
CA PRO A 193 48.73 -2.18 39.31
C PRO A 193 49.03 -0.78 38.74
N CYS A 194 48.02 -0.01 38.31
CA CYS A 194 48.21 1.34 37.77
C CYS A 194 48.08 2.43 38.84
N ARG A 195 48.72 2.19 40.00
CA ARG A 195 48.87 3.18 41.06
C ARG A 195 50.33 3.61 41.12
N PRO A 196 50.63 4.91 41.23
CA PRO A 196 51.97 5.37 41.55
C PRO A 196 52.32 4.74 42.90
N PHE A 197 53.37 3.91 42.90
CA PHE A 197 53.94 3.45 44.14
C PHE A 197 54.95 4.50 44.59
N PHE A 198 54.86 4.91 45.85
CA PHE A 198 55.91 5.72 46.44
C PHE A 198 57.10 4.81 46.69
N GLN A 199 58.23 5.07 46.03
CA GLN A 199 59.49 4.44 46.39
C GLN A 199 59.96 4.94 47.78
N ASP A 200 60.92 4.25 48.37
CA ASP A 200 61.47 4.55 49.69
C ASP A 200 61.76 6.04 49.91
N PHE A 201 61.26 6.53 51.04
CA PHE A 201 61.51 7.87 51.50
C PHE A 201 62.99 8.03 51.86
N LYS A 202 63.75 8.81 51.08
CA LYS A 202 65.09 9.26 51.47
C LYS A 202 65.00 10.60 52.19
N ASP A 203 65.19 10.56 53.51
CA ASP A 203 65.40 11.76 54.33
C ASP A 203 66.69 12.45 53.84
N LYS A 204 66.54 13.64 53.25
CA LYS A 204 67.67 14.45 52.78
C LYS A 204 68.22 15.37 53.87
N GLY A 205 67.73 15.27 55.10
CA GLY A 205 68.13 16.10 56.23
C GLY A 205 67.28 17.36 56.40
N CYS A 206 67.69 18.21 57.35
CA CYS A 206 66.94 19.42 57.72
C CYS A 206 67.23 20.59 56.77
N THR A 207 66.21 21.38 56.45
CA THR A 207 66.36 22.56 55.56
C THR A 207 67.17 23.69 56.21
N ALA A 208 67.16 23.78 57.54
CA ALA A 208 67.95 24.69 58.38
C ALA A 208 67.93 24.21 59.85
N GLU A 209 69.02 24.43 60.59
CA GLU A 209 69.14 24.13 62.03
C GLU A 209 68.05 24.85 62.83
N GLY A 210 67.31 24.09 63.65
CA GLY A 210 66.26 24.63 64.54
C GLY A 210 64.87 24.82 63.92
N SER A 211 64.68 24.64 62.60
CA SER A 211 63.35 24.83 62.00
C SER A 211 62.38 23.65 62.18
N GLY A 212 62.90 22.47 62.55
CA GLY A 212 62.12 21.23 62.70
C GLY A 212 61.52 20.68 61.40
N LYS A 213 61.75 21.32 60.24
CA LYS A 213 61.23 20.88 58.93
C LYS A 213 62.28 20.05 58.19
N ARG A 214 61.88 18.86 57.75
CA ARG A 214 62.73 17.93 56.96
C ARG A 214 62.44 18.08 55.47
N VAL A 215 63.48 18.00 54.64
CA VAL A 215 63.32 18.00 53.19
C VAL A 215 63.14 16.57 52.71
N CYS A 216 61.97 16.33 52.12
CA CYS A 216 61.60 15.05 51.55
C CYS A 216 61.62 15.21 50.03
N VAL A 217 62.38 14.36 49.33
CA VAL A 217 62.30 14.31 47.86
C VAL A 217 61.51 13.07 47.48
N LEU A 218 60.37 13.26 46.84
CA LEU A 218 59.59 12.20 46.24
C LEU A 218 60.09 12.00 44.81
N ARG A 219 60.43 10.76 44.46
CA ARG A 219 60.60 10.33 43.06
C ARG A 219 59.30 9.68 42.61
N PHE A 220 58.77 10.15 41.50
CA PHE A 220 57.75 9.47 40.71
C PHE A 220 58.46 8.72 39.59
N GLU A 221 58.19 7.42 39.46
CA GLU A 221 58.41 6.65 38.23
C GLU A 221 57.06 6.19 37.69
#